data_AF-A0AAX2H005-F1
#
_entry.id   AF-A0AAX2H005-F1
#
_cell.length_a   1.000
_cell.length_b   1.000
_cell.length_c   1.000
_cell.angle_alpha   90.00
_cell.angle_beta   90.00
_cell.angle_gamma   90.00
#
_symmetry.space_group_name_H-M   'P 1'
#
loop_
_entity.id
_entity.type
_entity.pdbx_description
1 polymer ?
#
loop_
_entity_poly.entity_id
_entity_poly.type
_entity_poly.pdbx_seq_one_letter_code
_entity_poly.pdbx_strand_id
1 'polypeptide(L)'
;MAKLEDIDTKNMNPIIWIDDPISSLDGNHIFFVYSLISSEIIQPKKFEQLFISTHNLDFLKYLKRFSNYLSKKDGQENIISYFLLTRESDESKLIIMPNYLKNYVTEFNYLFHQIYKCSIAEENDINEHSLFYNFANNTRKFLEAFLFYKYPNADINDKDKLLKFFEGDKQAVTLADRIDNEYSHLEGLFERSMRPVDIPEMRTMAQYILKKIKEKDEEQYDALLKSIGECKK
;
A
#
# COMPACT_ATOMS: atom_id res chain seq x y z
N MET A 1 8.28 -19.95 30.02
CA MET A 1 7.83 -18.61 29.61
C MET A 1 8.71 -17.60 30.30
N ALA A 2 9.34 -16.69 29.55
CA ALA A 2 10.11 -15.57 30.10
C ALA A 2 9.16 -14.40 30.41
N LYS A 3 9.41 -13.62 31.47
CA LYS A 3 8.64 -12.42 31.80
C LYS A 3 9.56 -11.20 31.82
N LEU A 4 9.05 -10.05 31.36
CA LEU A 4 9.82 -8.79 31.35
C LEU A 4 10.20 -8.32 32.76
N GLU A 5 9.37 -8.62 33.76
CA GLU A 5 9.58 -8.20 35.15
C GLU A 5 10.23 -9.27 36.05
N ASP A 6 10.74 -10.37 35.47
CA ASP A 6 11.49 -11.35 36.26
C ASP A 6 12.76 -10.70 36.86
N ILE A 7 13.21 -11.23 37.99
CA ILE A 7 14.36 -10.70 38.76
C ILE A 7 15.60 -10.55 37.86
N ASP A 8 15.76 -11.48 36.91
CA ASP A 8 16.89 -11.54 35.98
C ASP A 8 16.81 -10.50 34.85
N THR A 9 15.65 -9.87 34.61
CA THR A 9 15.43 -8.91 33.50
C THR A 9 15.01 -7.52 33.94
N LYS A 10 14.55 -7.36 35.19
CA LYS A 10 13.89 -6.15 35.71
C LYS A 10 14.70 -4.84 35.58
N ASN A 11 16.02 -4.93 35.58
CA ASN A 11 16.93 -3.78 35.49
C ASN A 11 17.82 -3.82 34.24
N MET A 12 17.49 -4.66 33.26
CA MET A 12 18.24 -4.80 32.02
C MET A 12 17.43 -4.28 30.83
N ASN A 13 18.13 -3.94 29.73
CA ASN A 13 17.53 -3.77 28.42
C ASN A 13 17.72 -5.08 27.63
N PRO A 14 16.74 -6.00 27.64
CA PRO A 14 16.92 -7.29 26.98
C PRO A 14 16.81 -7.17 25.46
N ILE A 15 17.29 -8.21 24.75
CA ILE A 15 16.86 -8.49 23.39
C ILE A 15 15.52 -9.23 23.48
N ILE A 16 14.48 -8.69 22.84
CA ILE A 16 13.12 -9.22 22.89
C ILE A 16 12.76 -9.81 21.53
N TRP A 17 12.24 -11.04 21.53
CA TRP A 17 11.61 -11.68 20.37
C TRP A 17 10.15 -11.99 20.68
N ILE A 18 9.23 -11.42 19.90
CA ILE A 18 7.80 -11.67 19.99
C ILE A 18 7.38 -12.41 18.72
N ASP A 19 7.02 -13.69 18.87
CA ASP A 19 6.59 -14.52 17.74
C ASP A 19 5.08 -14.48 17.57
N ASP A 20 4.62 -13.90 16.46
CA ASP A 20 3.23 -13.86 16.00
C ASP A 20 2.18 -13.64 17.10
N PRO A 21 2.18 -12.45 17.75
CA PRO A 21 1.40 -12.22 18.97
C PRO A 21 -0.11 -12.08 18.73
N ILE A 22 -0.56 -12.17 17.48
CA ILE A 22 -1.97 -12.16 17.09
C ILE A 22 -2.30 -13.51 16.45
N SER A 23 -3.19 -14.27 17.09
CA SER A 23 -3.85 -15.38 16.41
C SER A 23 -4.84 -14.85 15.37
N SER A 24 -4.87 -15.47 14.20
CA SER A 24 -5.76 -15.13 13.06
C SER A 24 -7.26 -15.23 13.37
N LEU A 25 -7.64 -15.74 14.55
CA LEU A 25 -9.03 -16.00 14.94
C LEU A 25 -9.72 -14.84 15.66
N ASP A 26 -9.03 -13.78 16.07
CA ASP A 26 -9.68 -12.63 16.72
C ASP A 26 -9.09 -11.26 16.36
N GLY A 27 -9.68 -10.65 15.33
CA GLY A 27 -9.37 -9.28 14.92
C GLY A 27 -9.61 -8.22 16.01
N ASN A 28 -10.43 -8.51 17.04
CA ASN A 28 -10.71 -7.57 18.11
C ASN A 28 -9.54 -7.37 19.06
N HIS A 29 -8.56 -8.29 19.08
CA HIS A 29 -7.42 -8.23 19.97
C HIS A 29 -6.18 -7.54 19.38
N ILE A 30 -6.22 -7.17 18.09
CA ILE A 30 -5.12 -6.44 17.41
C ILE A 30 -4.76 -5.17 18.17
N PHE A 31 -5.77 -4.37 18.54
CA PHE A 31 -5.54 -3.11 19.24
C PHE A 31 -5.01 -3.33 20.66
N PHE A 32 -5.52 -4.34 21.36
CA PHE A 32 -5.08 -4.66 22.71
C PHE A 32 -3.60 -5.06 22.76
N VAL A 33 -3.19 -6.00 21.91
CA VAL A 33 -1.81 -6.48 21.84
C VAL A 33 -0.86 -5.37 21.36
N TYR A 34 -1.27 -4.59 20.34
CA TYR A 34 -0.52 -3.41 19.92
C TYR A 34 -0.31 -2.42 21.07
N SER A 35 -1.38 -2.14 21.84
CA SER A 35 -1.33 -1.21 22.97
C SER A 35 -0.43 -1.71 24.09
N LEU A 36 -0.45 -3.02 24.38
CA LEU A 36 0.40 -3.65 25.38
C LEU A 36 1.89 -3.58 24.98
N ILE A 37 2.23 -3.92 23.74
CA ILE A 37 3.61 -3.79 23.25
C ILE A 37 4.04 -2.32 23.31
N SER A 38 3.15 -1.40 22.95
CA SER A 38 3.41 0.03 23.01
C SER A 38 3.69 0.52 24.44
N SER A 39 2.81 0.20 25.40
CA SER A 39 2.91 0.70 26.78
C SER A 39 4.04 0.06 27.57
N GLU A 40 4.29 -1.23 27.38
CA GLU A 40 5.25 -1.98 28.20
C GLU A 40 6.67 -1.96 27.62
N ILE A 41 6.81 -1.91 26.29
CA ILE A 41 8.11 -2.09 25.62
C ILE A 41 8.53 -0.82 24.89
N ILE A 42 7.70 -0.31 23.96
CA ILE A 42 8.09 0.78 23.04
C ILE A 42 8.22 2.12 23.75
N GLN A 43 7.19 2.58 24.46
CA GLN A 43 7.20 3.88 25.12
C GLN A 43 8.24 3.97 26.25
N PRO A 44 8.39 2.94 27.11
CA PRO A 44 9.43 2.94 28.14
C PRO A 44 10.83 2.72 27.60
N LYS A 45 10.98 2.28 26.34
CA LYS A 45 12.25 1.89 25.69
C LYS A 45 13.01 0.83 26.50
N LYS A 46 12.28 -0.14 27.08
CA LYS A 46 12.82 -1.24 27.90
C LYS A 46 13.33 -2.41 27.04
N PHE A 47 14.23 -2.13 26.11
CA PHE A 47 14.84 -3.13 25.24
C PHE A 47 16.11 -2.61 24.61
N GLU A 48 17.03 -3.51 24.30
CA GLU A 48 18.21 -3.21 23.48
C GLU A 48 17.90 -3.44 22.00
N GLN A 49 17.26 -4.56 21.69
CA GLN A 49 16.73 -4.88 20.36
C GLN A 49 15.36 -5.54 20.48
N LEU A 50 14.46 -5.25 19.56
CA LEU A 50 13.11 -5.80 19.54
C LEU A 50 12.82 -6.39 18.16
N PHE A 51 12.52 -7.67 18.13
CA PHE A 51 12.07 -8.41 16.96
C PHE A 51 10.61 -8.80 17.17
N ILE A 52 9.77 -8.48 16.20
CA ILE A 52 8.35 -8.88 16.17
C ILE A 52 8.11 -9.57 14.83
N SER A 53 7.75 -10.84 14.86
CA SER A 53 7.24 -11.56 13.69
C SER A 53 5.71 -11.49 13.67
N THR A 54 5.12 -11.51 12.49
CA THR A 54 3.68 -11.75 12.35
C THR A 54 3.33 -12.17 10.93
N HIS A 55 2.29 -12.99 10.78
CA HIS A 55 1.65 -13.24 9.48
C HIS A 55 0.43 -12.33 9.24
N ASN A 56 0.01 -11.55 10.24
CA ASN A 56 -1.17 -10.69 10.19
C ASN A 56 -0.81 -9.30 9.63
N LEU A 57 -1.26 -9.00 8.41
CA LEU A 57 -0.97 -7.72 7.74
C LEU A 57 -1.67 -6.51 8.39
N ASP A 58 -2.84 -6.69 8.98
CA ASP A 58 -3.53 -5.62 9.73
C ASP A 58 -2.73 -5.25 10.97
N PHE A 59 -2.16 -6.24 11.67
CA PHE A 59 -1.27 -6.00 12.79
C PHE A 59 0.04 -5.34 12.36
N LEU A 60 0.65 -5.79 11.25
CA LEU A 60 1.84 -5.14 10.67
C LEU A 60 1.61 -3.65 10.38
N LYS A 61 0.42 -3.28 9.88
CA LYS A 61 0.05 -1.88 9.65
C LYS A 61 0.13 -1.05 10.93
N TYR A 62 -0.27 -1.61 12.08
CA TYR A 62 -0.12 -0.94 13.37
C TYR A 62 1.34 -0.91 13.85
N LEU A 63 2.08 -2.01 13.73
CA LEU A 63 3.51 -2.08 14.11
C LEU A 63 4.35 -1.02 13.41
N LYS A 64 4.08 -0.74 12.12
CA LYS A 64 4.78 0.32 11.37
C LYS A 64 4.68 1.71 12.01
N ARG A 65 3.62 1.96 12.79
CA ARG A 65 3.42 3.24 13.52
C ARG A 65 4.43 3.42 14.65
N PHE A 66 5.14 2.36 15.08
CA PHE A 66 6.21 2.47 16.06
C PHE A 66 7.37 3.37 15.60
N SER A 67 7.53 3.55 14.29
CA SER A 67 8.46 4.54 13.73
C SER A 67 8.23 5.97 14.25
N ASN A 68 6.99 6.34 14.59
CA ASN A 68 6.67 7.65 15.16
C ASN A 68 7.22 7.83 16.58
N TYR A 69 7.30 6.77 17.38
CA TYR A 69 7.79 6.82 18.76
C TYR A 69 9.31 6.63 18.84
N LEU A 70 9.87 5.89 17.89
CA LEU A 70 11.29 5.60 17.78
C LEU A 70 12.01 6.60 16.86
N SER A 71 11.36 7.74 16.55
CA SER A 71 11.85 8.75 15.60
C SER A 71 13.22 9.32 15.98
N LYS A 72 13.98 9.66 14.94
CA LYS A 72 15.37 10.09 14.96
C LYS A 72 15.61 11.27 15.89
N LYS A 73 16.72 11.24 16.64
CA LYS A 73 17.49 12.45 16.91
C LYS A 73 18.33 12.75 15.67
N ASP A 74 18.54 14.02 15.34
CA ASP A 74 19.32 14.43 14.17
C ASP A 74 20.65 13.67 14.08
N GLY A 75 20.91 13.06 12.91
CA GLY A 75 22.17 12.37 12.60
C GLY A 75 22.23 10.86 12.83
N GLN A 76 21.15 10.17 13.25
CA GLN A 76 21.17 8.70 13.44
C GLN A 76 20.59 7.90 12.26
N GLU A 77 21.16 6.72 12.03
CA GLU A 77 20.71 5.70 11.05
C GLU A 77 19.26 5.24 11.31
N ASN A 78 18.65 4.54 10.35
CA ASN A 78 17.30 4.02 10.51
C ASN A 78 17.25 2.98 11.65
N ILE A 79 16.57 3.33 12.75
CA ILE A 79 16.43 2.47 13.95
C ILE A 79 15.51 1.26 13.69
N ILE A 80 14.72 1.27 12.60
CA ILE A 80 13.75 0.21 12.28
C ILE A 80 14.03 -0.37 10.89
N SER A 81 14.09 -1.69 10.83
CA SER A 81 14.18 -2.48 9.59
C SER A 81 12.99 -3.44 9.48
N TYR A 82 12.54 -3.67 8.24
CA TYR A 82 11.44 -4.59 7.94
C TYR A 82 11.94 -5.71 7.04
N PHE A 83 11.53 -6.94 7.37
CA PHE A 83 11.93 -8.14 6.67
C PHE A 83 10.71 -8.98 6.28
N LEU A 84 10.87 -9.82 5.28
CA LEU A 84 9.91 -10.84 4.87
C LEU A 84 10.58 -12.21 4.98
N LEU A 85 9.92 -13.15 5.66
CA LEU A 85 10.33 -14.55 5.69
C LEU A 85 9.68 -15.26 4.50
N THR A 86 10.48 -15.75 3.56
CA THR A 86 10.02 -16.46 2.36
C THR A 86 10.52 -17.90 2.39
N ARG A 87 9.69 -18.85 1.96
CA ARG A 87 10.09 -20.24 1.76
C ARG A 87 10.40 -20.48 0.29
N GLU A 88 11.61 -20.96 0.00
CA GLU A 88 12.03 -21.41 -1.33
C GLU A 88 12.37 -22.90 -1.23
N SER A 89 11.49 -23.74 -1.78
CA SER A 89 11.57 -25.20 -1.65
C SER A 89 11.66 -25.66 -0.18
N ASP A 90 12.80 -26.20 0.24
CA ASP A 90 13.05 -26.69 1.60
C ASP A 90 13.84 -25.70 2.47
N GLU A 91 14.13 -24.50 1.95
CA GLU A 91 14.85 -23.45 2.66
C GLU A 91 13.93 -22.28 3.03
N SER A 92 14.20 -21.65 4.18
CA SER A 92 13.58 -20.39 4.58
C SER A 92 14.62 -19.27 4.49
N LYS A 93 14.26 -18.17 3.82
CA LYS A 93 15.11 -17.00 3.63
C LYS A 93 14.46 -15.79 4.27
N LEU A 94 15.27 -15.01 4.99
CA LEU A 94 14.88 -13.70 5.45
C LEU A 94 15.38 -12.68 4.43
N ILE A 95 14.45 -12.02 3.73
CA ILE A 95 14.77 -10.98 2.76
C ILE A 95 14.32 -9.61 3.28
N ILE A 96 14.92 -8.54 2.77
CA ILE A 96 14.45 -7.18 3.06
C ILE A 96 13.02 -7.05 2.52
N MET A 97 12.13 -6.50 3.35
CA MET A 97 10.73 -6.29 2.95
C MET A 97 10.67 -5.42 1.69
N PRO A 98 9.98 -5.85 0.64
CA PRO A 98 9.83 -5.06 -0.59
C PRO A 98 9.25 -3.68 -0.31
N ASN A 99 9.70 -2.68 -1.08
CA ASN A 99 9.29 -1.27 -0.89
C ASN A 99 7.78 -1.08 -0.93
N TYR A 100 7.04 -1.87 -1.73
CA TYR A 100 5.58 -1.76 -1.76
C TYR A 100 4.94 -2.19 -0.43
N LEU A 101 5.44 -3.27 0.17
CA LEU A 101 4.92 -3.73 1.44
C LEU A 101 5.44 -2.87 2.59
N LYS A 102 6.61 -2.25 2.46
CA LYS A 102 7.20 -1.37 3.48
C LYS A 102 6.56 0.02 3.49
N ASN A 103 6.48 0.68 2.34
CA ASN A 103 6.22 2.12 2.24
C ASN A 103 4.73 2.47 2.21
N TYR A 104 3.88 1.62 1.62
CA TYR A 104 2.45 1.94 1.54
C TYR A 104 1.71 1.59 2.83
N VAL A 105 0.77 2.45 3.20
CA VAL A 105 -0.11 2.25 4.36
C VAL A 105 -1.25 1.29 4.01
N THR A 106 -1.77 1.37 2.78
CA THR A 106 -2.79 0.47 2.24
C THR A 106 -2.55 0.21 0.75
N GLU A 107 -3.23 -0.80 0.19
CA GLU A 107 -3.23 -1.06 -1.26
C GLU A 107 -3.72 0.17 -2.04
N PHE A 108 -4.62 0.96 -1.48
CA PHE A 108 -5.09 2.21 -2.10
C PHE A 108 -3.94 3.19 -2.41
N ASN A 109 -2.97 3.36 -1.49
CA ASN A 109 -1.80 4.20 -1.75
C ASN A 109 -0.90 3.61 -2.84
N TYR A 110 -0.74 2.28 -2.85
CA TYR A 110 0.02 1.58 -3.90
C TYR A 110 -0.60 1.81 -5.27
N LEU A 111 -1.92 1.61 -5.39
CA LEU A 111 -2.64 1.75 -6.66
C LEU A 111 -2.58 3.19 -7.17
N PHE A 112 -2.75 4.18 -6.28
CA PHE A 112 -2.53 5.59 -6.63
C PHE A 112 -1.12 5.83 -7.18
N HIS A 113 -0.09 5.27 -6.53
CA HIS A 113 1.28 5.42 -7.01
C HIS A 113 1.48 4.77 -8.40
N GLN A 114 0.86 3.61 -8.69
CA GLN A 114 0.96 3.02 -10.02
C GLN A 114 0.37 3.93 -11.09
N ILE A 115 -0.78 4.55 -10.83
CA ILE A 115 -1.38 5.54 -11.74
C ILE A 115 -0.44 6.74 -11.89
N TYR A 116 0.12 7.25 -10.79
CA TYR A 116 1.08 8.35 -10.82
C TYR A 116 2.30 8.04 -11.69
N LYS A 117 2.96 6.89 -11.48
CA LYS A 117 4.10 6.44 -12.28
C LYS A 117 3.74 6.35 -13.76
N CYS A 118 2.60 5.75 -14.09
CA CYS A 118 2.15 5.65 -15.48
C CYS A 118 1.94 7.02 -16.14
N SER A 119 1.59 8.04 -15.37
CA SER A 119 1.37 9.40 -15.89
C SER A 119 2.65 10.14 -16.27
N ILE A 120 3.79 9.77 -15.67
CA ILE A 120 5.11 10.39 -15.87
C ILE A 120 6.10 9.49 -16.63
N ALA A 121 5.73 8.24 -16.86
CA ALA A 121 6.53 7.24 -17.57
C ALA A 121 6.91 7.68 -19.00
N GLU A 122 8.16 7.41 -19.39
CA GLU A 122 8.66 7.61 -20.74
C GLU A 122 8.50 6.32 -21.56
N GLU A 123 8.17 6.45 -22.86
CA GLU A 123 7.76 5.33 -23.73
C GLU A 123 8.83 4.23 -23.95
N ASN A 124 10.10 4.51 -23.63
CA ASN A 124 11.24 3.65 -23.97
C ASN A 124 11.86 2.88 -22.80
N ASP A 125 11.34 3.01 -21.56
CA ASP A 125 11.89 2.25 -20.45
C ASP A 125 11.33 0.82 -20.44
N ILE A 126 12.12 -0.11 -20.99
CA ILE A 126 11.81 -1.55 -21.03
C ILE A 126 11.54 -2.12 -19.63
N ASN A 127 12.07 -1.49 -18.57
CA ASN A 127 11.85 -1.92 -17.19
C ASN A 127 10.44 -1.57 -16.67
N GLU A 128 9.69 -0.70 -17.38
CA GLU A 128 8.34 -0.29 -17.01
C GLU A 128 7.25 -1.12 -17.71
N HIS A 129 7.60 -2.17 -18.46
CA HIS A 129 6.60 -3.04 -19.11
C HIS A 129 5.56 -3.58 -18.10
N SER A 130 6.01 -3.92 -16.90
CA SER A 130 5.13 -4.38 -15.81
C SER A 130 4.15 -3.30 -15.32
N LEU A 131 4.51 -2.02 -15.39
CA LEU A 131 3.67 -0.89 -15.00
C LEU A 131 2.48 -0.77 -15.96
N PHE A 132 2.76 -0.74 -17.27
CA PHE A 132 1.73 -0.64 -18.31
C PHE A 132 0.88 -1.91 -18.39
N TYR A 133 1.49 -3.09 -18.30
CA TYR A 133 0.76 -4.35 -18.31
C TYR A 133 -0.27 -4.43 -17.17
N ASN A 134 0.07 -3.94 -15.98
CA ASN A 134 -0.83 -3.96 -14.83
C ASN A 134 -1.71 -2.70 -14.68
N PHE A 135 -1.51 -1.69 -15.54
CA PHE A 135 -2.14 -0.37 -15.39
C PHE A 135 -3.66 -0.47 -15.30
N ALA A 136 -4.27 -1.26 -16.19
CA ALA A 136 -5.71 -1.42 -16.25
C ALA A 136 -6.33 -1.94 -14.95
N ASN A 137 -5.80 -3.07 -14.46
CA ASN A 137 -6.28 -3.69 -13.23
C ASN A 137 -6.04 -2.79 -12.01
N ASN A 138 -4.89 -2.10 -11.97
CA ASN A 138 -4.60 -1.17 -10.88
C ASN A 138 -5.54 0.04 -10.90
N THR A 139 -5.84 0.56 -12.10
CA THR A 139 -6.74 1.70 -12.30
C THR A 139 -8.17 1.37 -11.92
N ARG A 140 -8.68 0.19 -12.34
CA ARG A 140 -9.99 -0.31 -11.93
C ARG A 140 -10.13 -0.35 -10.42
N LYS A 141 -9.24 -1.09 -9.74
CA LYS A 141 -9.26 -1.24 -8.27
C LYS A 141 -9.19 0.12 -7.57
N PHE A 142 -8.36 1.03 -8.07
CA PHE A 142 -8.24 2.37 -7.50
C PHE A 142 -9.55 3.16 -7.65
N LEU A 143 -10.12 3.21 -8.85
CA LEU A 143 -11.35 3.94 -9.12
C LEU A 143 -12.54 3.35 -8.36
N GLU A 144 -12.66 2.03 -8.27
CA GLU A 144 -13.67 1.36 -7.43
C GLU A 144 -13.59 1.84 -5.98
N ALA A 145 -12.40 1.74 -5.37
CA ALA A 145 -12.21 2.17 -3.98
C ALA A 145 -12.42 3.69 -3.81
N PHE A 146 -11.87 4.50 -4.72
CA PHE A 146 -11.96 5.95 -4.67
C PHE A 146 -13.40 6.45 -4.80
N LEU A 147 -14.14 5.93 -5.80
CA LEU A 147 -15.51 6.32 -6.07
C LEU A 147 -16.49 5.75 -5.05
N PHE A 148 -16.20 4.61 -4.45
CA PHE A 148 -16.98 4.08 -3.33
C PHE A 148 -17.02 5.07 -2.16
N TYR A 149 -15.88 5.64 -1.77
CA TYR A 149 -15.84 6.66 -0.71
C TYR A 149 -16.33 8.03 -1.17
N LYS A 150 -16.11 8.42 -2.43
CA LYS A 150 -16.56 9.72 -2.95
C LYS A 150 -18.07 9.78 -3.19
N TYR A 151 -18.67 8.66 -3.57
CA TYR A 151 -20.10 8.50 -3.82
C TYR A 151 -20.63 7.26 -3.07
N PRO A 152 -20.81 7.35 -1.74
CA PRO A 152 -21.22 6.22 -0.90
C PRO A 152 -22.70 5.81 -1.08
N ASN A 153 -23.41 6.44 -2.01
CA ASN A 153 -24.80 6.16 -2.32
C ASN A 153 -24.94 4.77 -2.96
N ALA A 154 -25.68 3.87 -2.30
CA ALA A 154 -25.90 2.49 -2.77
C ALA A 154 -26.74 2.40 -4.06
N ASP A 155 -27.51 3.45 -4.36
CA ASP A 155 -28.46 3.45 -5.49
C ASP A 155 -27.81 3.75 -6.85
N ILE A 156 -26.51 4.09 -6.86
CA ILE A 156 -25.76 4.45 -8.08
C ILE A 156 -24.78 3.32 -8.38
N ASN A 157 -24.87 2.74 -9.59
CA ASN A 157 -23.90 1.72 -10.04
C ASN A 157 -22.53 2.36 -10.35
N ASP A 158 -21.50 1.54 -10.49
CA ASP A 158 -20.13 2.05 -10.64
C ASP A 158 -19.88 2.80 -11.96
N LYS A 159 -20.60 2.45 -13.04
CA LYS A 159 -20.55 3.19 -14.30
C LYS A 159 -21.12 4.60 -14.18
N ASP A 160 -22.23 4.75 -13.46
CA ASP A 160 -22.84 6.05 -13.22
C ASP A 160 -21.97 6.90 -12.28
N LYS A 161 -21.27 6.29 -11.32
CA LYS A 161 -20.25 6.97 -10.50
C LYS A 161 -19.09 7.46 -11.37
N LEU A 162 -18.60 6.65 -12.30
CA LEU A 162 -17.54 7.04 -13.25
C LEU A 162 -18.01 8.19 -14.16
N LEU A 163 -19.21 8.09 -14.73
CA LEU A 163 -19.77 9.16 -15.56
C LEU A 163 -19.92 10.47 -14.81
N LYS A 164 -20.38 10.41 -13.56
CA LYS A 164 -20.48 11.57 -12.68
C LYS A 164 -19.09 12.13 -12.34
N PHE A 165 -18.12 11.27 -12.07
CA PHE A 165 -16.75 11.67 -11.79
C PHE A 165 -16.10 12.38 -12.97
N PHE A 166 -16.31 11.87 -14.18
CA PHE A 166 -15.82 12.47 -15.42
C PHE A 166 -16.76 13.53 -16.02
N GLU A 167 -17.73 14.04 -15.24
CA GLU A 167 -18.61 15.17 -15.64
C GLU A 167 -19.37 14.95 -16.96
N GLY A 168 -19.77 13.70 -17.21
CA GLY A 168 -20.50 13.33 -18.42
C GLY A 168 -19.60 13.06 -19.64
N ASP A 169 -18.27 13.08 -19.49
CA ASP A 169 -17.33 12.70 -20.54
C ASP A 169 -17.43 11.21 -20.87
N LYS A 170 -18.28 10.90 -21.84
CA LYS A 170 -18.52 9.54 -22.30
C LYS A 170 -17.27 8.92 -22.93
N GLN A 171 -16.34 9.71 -23.48
CA GLN A 171 -15.12 9.16 -24.06
C GLN A 171 -14.19 8.65 -22.97
N ALA A 172 -14.03 9.43 -21.89
CA ALA A 172 -13.27 8.99 -20.72
C ALA A 172 -13.89 7.78 -20.03
N VAL A 173 -15.22 7.74 -19.89
CA VAL A 173 -15.90 6.55 -19.34
C VAL A 173 -15.72 5.35 -20.26
N THR A 174 -15.88 5.52 -21.57
CA THR A 174 -15.68 4.42 -22.54
C THR A 174 -14.24 3.93 -22.52
N LEU A 175 -13.28 4.84 -22.36
CA LEU A 175 -11.87 4.50 -22.27
C LEU A 175 -11.55 3.78 -20.95
N ALA A 176 -12.11 4.25 -19.83
CA ALA A 176 -12.01 3.57 -18.55
C ALA A 176 -12.64 2.18 -18.62
N ASP A 177 -13.86 2.05 -19.16
CA ASP A 177 -14.58 0.79 -19.38
C ASP A 177 -13.85 -0.15 -20.35
N ARG A 178 -13.17 0.37 -21.38
CA ARG A 178 -12.37 -0.45 -22.30
C ARG A 178 -11.13 -1.00 -21.59
N ILE A 179 -10.43 -0.14 -20.86
CA ILE A 179 -9.32 -0.53 -19.99
C ILE A 179 -9.80 -1.57 -18.96
N ASP A 180 -11.00 -1.40 -18.43
CA ASP A 180 -11.67 -2.34 -17.53
C ASP A 180 -11.92 -3.71 -18.17
N ASN A 181 -12.65 -3.72 -19.29
CA ASN A 181 -13.16 -4.94 -19.92
C ASN A 181 -12.09 -5.69 -20.72
N GLU A 182 -11.24 -5.00 -21.47
CA GLU A 182 -10.24 -5.64 -22.34
C GLU A 182 -8.95 -5.98 -21.57
N TYR A 183 -8.60 -5.21 -20.54
CA TYR A 183 -7.29 -5.30 -19.88
C TYR A 183 -7.35 -5.69 -18.39
N SER A 184 -8.53 -5.84 -17.78
CA SER A 184 -8.64 -6.29 -16.37
C SER A 184 -9.37 -7.63 -16.18
N HIS A 185 -10.25 -8.04 -17.11
CA HIS A 185 -10.94 -9.33 -17.06
C HIS A 185 -10.14 -10.46 -17.76
N LEU A 186 -10.12 -11.65 -17.14
CA LEU A 186 -9.42 -12.87 -17.61
C LEU A 186 -9.89 -13.38 -18.99
N GLU A 187 -11.02 -12.87 -19.50
CA GLU A 187 -11.63 -13.31 -20.76
C GLU A 187 -10.80 -12.94 -22.00
N GLY A 188 -9.98 -11.88 -21.94
CA GLY A 188 -9.09 -11.44 -23.02
C GLY A 188 -7.62 -11.89 -22.88
N LEU A 189 -7.28 -12.70 -21.87
CA LEU A 189 -5.89 -12.96 -21.46
C LEU A 189 -5.02 -13.58 -22.58
N PHE A 190 -5.59 -14.45 -23.41
CA PHE A 190 -4.87 -15.10 -24.51
C PHE A 190 -4.68 -14.22 -25.75
N GLU A 191 -5.58 -13.26 -25.99
CA GLU A 191 -5.44 -12.31 -27.11
C GLU A 191 -4.49 -11.15 -26.77
N ARG A 192 -4.29 -10.88 -25.47
CA ARG A 192 -3.47 -9.78 -24.96
C ARG A 192 -1.97 -9.94 -25.19
N SER A 193 -1.47 -11.18 -25.25
CA SER A 193 -0.08 -11.47 -25.64
C SER A 193 0.17 -11.29 -27.14
N MET A 194 -0.89 -11.15 -27.94
CA MET A 194 -0.84 -11.04 -29.39
C MET A 194 -1.02 -9.60 -29.90
N ARG A 195 -1.30 -8.62 -29.01
CA ARG A 195 -1.50 -7.21 -29.37
C ARG A 195 -0.51 -6.32 -28.62
N PRO A 196 0.12 -5.32 -29.29
CA PRO A 196 0.95 -4.33 -28.61
C PRO A 196 0.12 -3.58 -27.55
N VAL A 197 0.71 -3.35 -26.37
CA VAL A 197 0.09 -2.54 -25.32
C VAL A 197 0.09 -1.07 -25.78
N ASP A 198 -1.07 -0.42 -25.82
CA ASP A 198 -1.18 1.01 -26.17
C ASP A 198 -0.76 1.89 -24.98
N ILE A 199 0.56 2.06 -24.85
CA ILE A 199 1.21 2.88 -23.80
C ILE A 199 0.73 4.35 -23.83
N PRO A 200 0.64 5.03 -24.99
CA PRO A 200 0.12 6.40 -25.05
C PRO A 200 -1.31 6.55 -24.48
N GLU A 201 -2.20 5.59 -24.78
CA GLU A 201 -3.58 5.60 -24.29
C GLU A 201 -3.62 5.47 -22.76
N MET A 202 -2.82 4.55 -22.19
CA MET A 202 -2.71 4.36 -20.72
C MET A 202 -2.17 5.61 -20.01
N ARG A 203 -1.11 6.23 -20.54
CA ARG A 203 -0.55 7.46 -19.97
C ARG A 203 -1.56 8.60 -20.00
N THR A 204 -2.27 8.76 -21.12
CA THR A 204 -3.30 9.80 -21.28
C THR A 204 -4.43 9.62 -20.26
N MET A 205 -4.89 8.38 -20.06
CA MET A 205 -5.88 8.07 -19.04
C MET A 205 -5.36 8.36 -17.62
N ALA A 206 -4.12 7.94 -17.31
CA ALA A 206 -3.50 8.21 -16.00
C ALA A 206 -3.46 9.72 -15.70
N GLN A 207 -3.00 10.52 -16.65
CA GLN A 207 -2.95 11.98 -16.53
C GLN A 207 -4.36 12.57 -16.36
N TYR A 208 -5.33 12.07 -17.11
CA TYR A 208 -6.71 12.54 -17.01
C TYR A 208 -7.34 12.25 -15.65
N ILE A 209 -7.16 11.04 -15.12
CA ILE A 209 -7.61 10.66 -13.77
C ILE A 209 -7.01 11.58 -12.72
N LEU A 210 -5.68 11.75 -12.72
CA LEU A 210 -4.98 12.58 -11.74
C LEU A 210 -5.43 14.05 -11.81
N LYS A 211 -5.58 14.57 -13.03
CA LYS A 211 -6.14 15.91 -13.27
C LYS A 211 -7.54 16.04 -12.67
N LYS A 212 -8.43 15.06 -12.90
CA LYS A 212 -9.81 15.10 -12.37
C LYS A 212 -9.88 14.96 -10.86
N ILE A 213 -9.00 14.16 -10.24
CA ILE A 213 -8.87 14.12 -8.77
C ILE A 213 -8.49 15.51 -8.26
N LYS A 214 -7.45 16.12 -8.85
CA LYS A 214 -6.96 17.44 -8.45
C LYS A 214 -8.01 18.54 -8.64
N GLU A 215 -8.70 18.57 -9.78
CA GLU A 215 -9.76 19.55 -10.07
C GLU A 215 -10.91 19.50 -9.07
N LYS A 216 -11.28 18.28 -8.62
CA LYS A 216 -12.39 18.10 -7.68
C LYS A 216 -12.00 18.23 -6.21
N ASP A 217 -10.75 17.97 -5.87
CA ASP A 217 -10.24 17.96 -4.49
C ASP A 217 -8.71 18.07 -4.48
N GLU A 218 -8.19 19.29 -4.50
CA GLU A 218 -6.74 19.56 -4.50
C GLU A 218 -6.08 19.11 -3.18
N GLU A 219 -6.77 19.30 -2.04
CA GLU A 219 -6.26 18.90 -0.72
C GLU A 219 -6.05 17.38 -0.64
N GLN A 220 -7.04 16.60 -1.11
CA GLN A 220 -6.91 15.15 -1.17
C GLN A 220 -5.82 14.71 -2.14
N TYR A 221 -5.69 15.37 -3.30
CA TYR A 221 -4.64 15.07 -4.27
C TYR A 221 -3.24 15.27 -3.67
N ASP A 222 -3.01 16.38 -2.97
CA ASP A 222 -1.73 16.66 -2.32
C ASP A 222 -1.43 15.68 -1.19
N ALA A 223 -2.44 15.28 -0.41
CA ALA A 223 -2.30 14.24 0.61
C ALA A 223 -1.94 12.88 -0.01
N LEU A 224 -2.52 12.54 -1.17
CA LEU A 224 -2.19 11.33 -1.93
C LEU A 224 -0.74 11.36 -2.43
N LEU A 225 -0.27 12.48 -3.00
CA LEU A 225 1.14 12.64 -3.40
C LEU A 225 2.09 12.48 -2.21
N LYS A 226 1.76 13.09 -1.07
CA LYS A 226 2.54 12.94 0.17
C LYS A 226 2.61 11.49 0.63
N SER A 227 1.51 10.75 0.50
CA SER A 227 1.43 9.35 0.91
C SER A 227 2.33 8.41 0.11
N ILE A 228 2.73 8.81 -1.10
CA ILE A 228 3.60 8.04 -1.99
C ILE A 228 5.03 8.59 -2.04
N GLY A 229 5.31 9.69 -1.33
CA GLY A 229 6.63 10.32 -1.27
C GLY A 229 6.92 11.35 -2.36
N GLU A 230 5.93 11.76 -3.15
CA GLU A 230 6.07 12.64 -4.33
C GLU A 230 5.69 14.10 -4.03
N CYS A 231 5.91 14.58 -2.79
CA CYS A 231 5.65 15.99 -2.45
C CYS A 231 6.56 16.93 -3.25
N LYS A 232 5.95 17.92 -3.91
CA LYS A 232 6.68 19.10 -4.38
C LYS A 232 7.28 19.79 -3.14
N LYS A 233 8.60 19.97 -3.15
CA LYS A 233 9.29 20.88 -2.23
C LYS A 233 8.91 22.32 -2.52
#